data_AF-A0A2H0KL80-F1
#
_entry.id   AF-A0A2H0KL80-F1
#
_cell.length_a   1.000
_cell.length_b   1.000
_cell.length_c   1.000
_cell.angle_alpha   90.00
_cell.angle_beta   90.00
_cell.angle_gamma   90.00
#
_symmetry.space_group_name_H-M   'P 1'
#
loop_
_entity.id
_entity.type
_entity.pdbx_description
1 polymer ?
#
loop_
_entity_poly.entity_id
_entity_poly.type
_entity_poly.pdbx_seq_one_letter_code
_entity_poly.pdbx_strand_id
1 'polypeptide(L)'
;MEIDIEQLRNKYQAILSKADLDGKKTELKTLEEQSYEASFWTEPKSAGETMKKITELKKEIEDMEMIELLLSENQHEDAKKLIDKYEVLLFLSGHYDQGGAVFSIHAGQGGTEAMDWSSMLFRMYTRYFERKEW
;
A
#
# COMPACT_ATOMS: atom_id res chain seq x y z
N MET A 1 10.27 -7.89 22.90
CA MET A 1 8.81 -7.70 22.82
C MET A 1 8.29 -8.99 22.22
N GLU A 2 7.53 -9.78 22.97
CA GLU A 2 7.06 -11.10 22.52
C GLU A 2 6.12 -10.90 21.33
N ILE A 3 6.35 -11.64 20.24
CA ILE A 3 5.50 -11.52 19.04
C ILE A 3 4.22 -12.31 19.30
N ASP A 4 3.09 -11.62 19.27
CA ASP A 4 1.78 -12.26 19.29
C ASP A 4 1.52 -12.94 17.93
N ILE A 5 1.76 -14.25 17.89
CA ILE A 5 1.63 -15.07 16.68
C ILE A 5 0.17 -15.15 16.21
N GLU A 6 -0.78 -15.13 17.14
CA GLU A 6 -2.21 -15.18 16.81
C GLU A 6 -2.64 -13.88 16.15
N GLN A 7 -2.24 -12.73 16.71
CA GLN A 7 -2.47 -11.43 16.09
C GLN A 7 -1.81 -11.35 14.70
N LEU A 8 -0.57 -11.85 14.57
CA LEU A 8 0.17 -11.81 13.30
C LEU A 8 -0.53 -12.63 12.21
N ARG A 9 -1.04 -13.82 12.54
CA ARG A 9 -1.83 -14.66 11.62
C ARG A 9 -3.14 -14.00 11.23
N ASN A 10 -3.83 -13.36 12.18
CA ASN A 10 -5.08 -12.64 11.91
C ASN A 10 -4.85 -11.47 10.93
N LYS A 11 -3.77 -10.72 11.10
CA LYS A 11 -3.37 -9.66 10.16
C LYS A 11 -3.11 -10.22 8.76
N TYR A 12 -2.34 -11.32 8.68
CA TYR A 12 -2.05 -11.96 7.40
C TYR A 12 -3.32 -12.45 6.69
N GLN A 13 -4.26 -13.05 7.41
CA GLN A 13 -5.55 -13.47 6.84
C GLN A 13 -6.38 -12.29 6.32
N ALA A 14 -6.42 -11.18 7.06
CA ALA A 14 -7.07 -9.96 6.60
C ALA A 14 -6.43 -9.41 5.31
N ILE A 15 -5.10 -9.45 5.22
CA ILE A 15 -4.35 -9.07 4.03
C ILE A 15 -4.71 -9.96 2.85
N LEU A 16 -4.67 -11.29 3.04
CA LEU A 16 -4.98 -12.28 2.01
C LEU A 16 -6.39 -12.09 1.45
N SER A 17 -7.38 -11.85 2.33
CA SER A 17 -8.78 -11.66 1.94
C SER A 17 -9.02 -10.43 1.04
N LYS A 18 -8.18 -9.39 1.18
CA LYS A 18 -8.29 -8.17 0.39
C LYS A 18 -7.35 -8.14 -0.82
N ALA A 19 -6.29 -8.94 -0.80
CA ALA A 19 -5.27 -8.91 -1.84
C ALA A 19 -5.74 -9.48 -3.18
N ASP A 20 -6.83 -10.25 -3.21
CA ASP A 20 -7.37 -10.92 -4.42
C ASP A 20 -6.28 -11.59 -5.26
N LEU A 21 -5.56 -12.55 -4.65
CA LEU A 21 -4.40 -13.19 -5.28
C LEU A 21 -4.77 -13.95 -6.56
N ASP A 22 -5.97 -14.55 -6.61
CA ASP A 22 -6.43 -15.29 -7.78
C ASP A 22 -6.72 -14.36 -8.96
N GLY A 23 -7.38 -13.22 -8.69
CA GLY A 23 -7.58 -12.15 -9.67
C GLY A 23 -6.23 -11.63 -10.20
N LYS A 24 -5.29 -11.35 -9.30
CA LYS A 24 -3.94 -10.87 -9.67
C LYS A 24 -3.12 -11.89 -10.46
N LYS A 25 -3.18 -13.18 -10.12
CA LYS A 25 -2.53 -14.26 -10.88
C LYS A 25 -3.11 -14.36 -12.30
N THR A 26 -4.43 -14.20 -12.43
CA THR A 26 -5.11 -14.21 -13.73
C THR A 26 -4.71 -12.99 -14.56
N GLU A 27 -4.74 -11.80 -13.96
CA GLU A 27 -4.32 -10.56 -14.62
C GLU A 27 -2.86 -10.61 -15.07
N LEU A 28 -1.96 -11.08 -14.18
CA LEU A 28 -0.55 -11.25 -14.49
C LEU A 28 -0.36 -12.12 -15.73
N LYS A 29 -1.05 -13.27 -15.78
CA LYS A 29 -0.97 -14.18 -16.92
C LYS A 29 -1.43 -13.50 -18.22
N THR A 30 -2.53 -12.76 -18.19
CA THR A 30 -3.03 -12.02 -19.36
C THR A 30 -2.02 -10.97 -19.84
N LEU A 31 -1.42 -10.20 -18.93
CA LEU A 31 -0.42 -9.19 -19.28
C LEU A 31 0.86 -9.83 -19.83
N GLU A 32 1.28 -10.97 -19.27
CA GLU A 32 2.42 -11.74 -19.80
C GLU A 32 2.15 -12.26 -21.21
N GLU A 33 0.96 -12.81 -21.47
CA GLU A 33 0.54 -13.26 -22.80
C GLU A 33 0.59 -12.11 -23.82
N GLN A 34 0.11 -10.92 -23.44
CA GLN A 34 0.21 -9.73 -24.27
C GLN A 34 1.66 -9.34 -24.57
N SER A 35 2.56 -9.50 -23.61
CA SER A 35 3.98 -9.15 -23.77
C SER A 35 4.71 -10.02 -24.80
N TYR A 36 4.17 -11.21 -25.11
CA TYR A 36 4.70 -12.11 -26.13
C TYR A 36 4.28 -11.73 -27.56
N GLU A 37 3.27 -10.88 -27.72
CA GLU A 37 2.82 -10.45 -29.04
C GLU A 37 3.79 -9.40 -29.64
N ALA A 38 4.11 -9.53 -30.93
CA ALA A 38 4.98 -8.57 -31.61
C ALA A 38 4.39 -7.15 -31.69
N SER A 39 3.05 -7.04 -31.73
CA SER A 39 2.27 -5.80 -31.71
C SER A 39 2.45 -5.01 -30.41
N PHE A 40 2.67 -5.69 -29.28
CA PHE A 40 2.82 -5.06 -27.97
C PHE A 40 4.01 -4.09 -27.91
N TRP A 41 5.12 -4.45 -28.58
CA TRP A 41 6.35 -3.66 -28.58
C TRP A 41 6.34 -2.46 -29.54
N THR A 42 5.25 -2.26 -30.28
CA THR A 42 5.12 -1.15 -31.24
C THR A 42 4.95 0.21 -30.57
N GLU A 43 4.45 0.25 -29.32
CA GLU A 43 4.26 1.47 -28.54
C GLU A 43 5.09 1.43 -27.23
N PRO A 44 6.34 1.93 -27.25
CA PRO A 44 7.28 1.75 -26.15
C PRO A 44 6.79 2.26 -24.78
N LYS A 45 5.97 3.32 -24.76
CA LYS A 45 5.43 3.90 -23.53
C LYS A 45 4.43 2.95 -22.85
N SER A 46 3.46 2.45 -23.61
CA SER A 46 2.43 1.51 -23.14
C SER A 46 3.04 0.18 -22.72
N ALA A 47 4.00 -0.32 -23.50
CA ALA A 47 4.78 -1.51 -23.15
C ALA A 47 5.53 -1.33 -21.82
N GLY A 48 6.15 -0.16 -21.60
CA GLY A 48 6.86 0.15 -20.35
C GLY A 48 5.94 0.16 -19.12
N GLU A 49 4.76 0.78 -19.24
CA GLU A 49 3.76 0.82 -18.16
C GLU A 49 3.24 -0.61 -17.84
N THR A 50 2.99 -1.41 -18.86
CA THR A 50 2.54 -2.80 -18.70
C THR A 50 3.63 -3.68 -18.07
N MET A 51 4.88 -3.56 -18.51
CA MET A 51 6.02 -4.29 -17.93
C MET A 51 6.25 -3.91 -16.46
N LYS A 52 6.09 -2.63 -16.13
CA LYS A 52 6.12 -2.16 -14.73
C LYS A 52 5.01 -2.83 -13.92
N LYS A 53 3.78 -2.87 -14.44
CA LYS A 53 2.65 -3.53 -13.79
C LYS A 53 2.86 -5.03 -13.58
N ILE A 54 3.39 -5.74 -14.58
CA ILE A 54 3.78 -7.16 -14.48
C ILE A 54 4.78 -7.35 -13.33
N THR A 55 5.80 -6.50 -13.26
CA THR A 55 6.84 -6.60 -12.22
C THR A 55 6.26 -6.36 -10.82
N GLU A 56 5.37 -5.37 -10.68
CA GLU A 56 4.69 -5.06 -9.42
C GLU A 56 3.77 -6.21 -8.97
N LEU A 57 2.97 -6.77 -9.89
CA LEU A 57 2.09 -7.91 -9.61
C LEU A 57 2.87 -9.16 -9.21
N LYS A 58 3.95 -9.49 -9.93
CA LYS A 58 4.83 -10.62 -9.58
C LYS A 58 5.39 -10.48 -8.18
N LYS A 59 5.96 -9.32 -7.88
CA LYS A 59 6.56 -9.04 -6.57
C LYS A 59 5.54 -9.15 -5.45
N GLU A 60 4.32 -8.66 -5.67
CA GLU A 60 3.27 -8.76 -4.68
C GLU A 60 2.86 -10.22 -4.42
N ILE A 61 2.68 -11.02 -5.47
CA ILE A 61 2.37 -12.44 -5.35
C ILE A 61 3.51 -13.18 -4.61
N GLU A 62 4.75 -12.95 -5.01
CA GLU A 62 5.95 -13.55 -4.38
C GLU A 62 6.06 -13.16 -2.90
N ASP A 63 5.84 -11.89 -2.56
CA ASP A 63 5.89 -11.44 -1.16
C ASP A 63 4.79 -12.12 -0.31
N MET A 64 3.60 -12.36 -0.85
CA MET A 64 2.49 -13.02 -0.13
C MET A 64 2.76 -14.50 0.12
N GLU A 65 3.31 -15.19 -0.88
CA GLU A 65 3.77 -16.58 -0.76
C GLU A 65 4.96 -16.68 0.21
N MET A 66 5.87 -15.70 0.20
CA MET A 66 6.97 -15.60 1.14
C MET A 66 6.49 -15.43 2.58
N ILE A 67 5.47 -14.59 2.84
CA ILE A 67 4.90 -14.45 4.19
C ILE A 67 4.39 -15.81 4.70
N GLU A 68 3.71 -16.58 3.86
CA GLU A 68 3.21 -17.92 4.23
C GLU A 68 4.36 -18.86 4.60
N LEU A 69 5.41 -18.89 3.78
CA LEU A 69 6.61 -19.68 4.05
C LEU A 69 7.25 -19.30 5.39
N LEU A 70 7.50 -18.00 5.63
CA LEU A 70 8.11 -17.50 6.87
C LEU A 70 7.27 -17.85 8.10
N LEU A 71 5.94 -17.78 7.99
CA LEU A 71 5.04 -18.20 9.08
C LEU A 71 5.11 -19.71 9.35
N SER A 72 5.31 -20.52 8.32
CA SER A 72 5.44 -21.98 8.43
C SER A 72 6.79 -22.41 9.03
N GLU A 73 7.87 -21.66 8.75
CA GLU A 73 9.21 -21.90 9.26
C GLU A 73 9.47 -21.27 10.64
N ASN A 74 8.45 -20.68 11.27
CA ASN A 74 8.53 -19.93 12.53
C ASN A 74 9.47 -18.71 12.50
N GLN A 75 9.72 -18.14 11.31
CA GLN A 75 10.48 -16.90 11.12
C GLN A 75 9.58 -15.67 11.31
N HIS A 76 9.01 -15.54 12.51
CA HIS A 76 7.95 -14.56 12.81
C HIS A 76 8.39 -13.09 12.71
N GLU A 77 9.67 -12.78 12.99
CA GLU A 77 10.19 -11.41 12.87
C GLU A 77 10.19 -10.91 11.43
N ASP A 78 10.60 -11.76 10.49
CA ASP A 78 10.65 -11.40 9.08
C ASP A 78 9.26 -11.41 8.45
N ALA A 79 8.41 -12.37 8.83
CA ALA A 79 6.99 -12.36 8.47
C ALA A 79 6.31 -11.05 8.93
N LYS A 80 6.58 -10.59 10.16
CA LYS A 80 6.04 -9.34 10.69
C LYS A 80 6.45 -8.13 9.89
N LYS A 81 7.71 -8.02 9.45
CA LYS A 81 8.16 -6.89 8.61
C LYS A 81 7.38 -6.81 7.30
N LEU A 82 7.17 -7.95 6.64
CA LEU A 82 6.40 -8.01 5.39
C LEU A 82 4.90 -7.76 5.62
N ILE A 83 4.32 -8.33 6.67
CA ILE A 83 2.92 -8.11 7.05
C ILE A 83 2.66 -6.63 7.34
N ASP A 84 3.49 -5.99 8.15
CA ASP A 84 3.33 -4.56 8.50
C ASP A 84 3.44 -3.67 7.24
N LYS A 85 4.33 -4.02 6.29
CA LYS A 85 4.44 -3.33 4.99
C LYS A 85 3.14 -3.43 4.18
N TYR A 86 2.58 -4.63 4.04
CA TYR A 86 1.35 -4.84 3.26
C TYR A 86 0.09 -4.35 3.96
N GLU A 87 0.07 -4.33 5.29
CA GLU A 87 -1.01 -3.73 6.08
C GLU A 87 -1.17 -2.24 5.74
N VAL A 88 -0.06 -1.50 5.62
CA VAL A 88 -0.08 -0.09 5.22
C VAL A 88 -0.54 0.07 3.77
N LEU A 89 -0.04 -0.76 2.84
CA LEU A 89 -0.43 -0.70 1.43
C LEU A 89 -1.93 -0.97 1.24
N LEU A 90 -2.48 -1.95 1.95
CA LEU A 90 -3.91 -2.24 1.91
C LEU A 90 -4.74 -1.18 2.59
N PHE A 91 -4.25 -0.55 3.66
CA PHE A 91 -4.93 0.59 4.26
C PHE A 91 -5.04 1.78 3.30
N LEU A 92 -4.05 1.94 2.41
CA LEU A 92 -3.94 3.01 1.42
C LEU A 92 -4.37 2.57 0.00
N SER A 93 -5.32 1.64 -0.11
CA SER A 93 -5.81 1.10 -1.39
C SER A 93 -7.17 1.65 -1.83
N GLY A 94 -7.66 2.69 -1.15
CA GLY A 94 -8.89 3.39 -1.51
C GLY A 94 -8.77 4.11 -2.86
N HIS A 95 -9.92 4.32 -3.51
CA HIS A 95 -9.99 4.91 -4.85
C HIS A 95 -9.29 6.28 -4.98
N TYR A 96 -9.24 7.06 -3.89
CA TYR A 96 -8.64 8.40 -3.89
C TYR A 96 -7.27 8.47 -3.19
N ASP A 97 -6.72 7.34 -2.72
CA ASP A 97 -5.50 7.35 -1.90
C ASP A 97 -4.24 7.70 -2.70
N GLN A 98 -4.26 7.54 -4.03
CA GLN A 98 -3.18 7.98 -4.92
C GLN A 98 -3.21 9.48 -5.22
N GLY A 99 -4.31 10.17 -4.90
CA GLY A 99 -4.50 11.59 -5.19
C GLY A 99 -3.90 12.50 -4.13
N GLY A 100 -3.71 13.77 -4.48
CA GLY A 100 -3.44 14.81 -3.49
C GLY A 100 -4.65 15.01 -2.56
N ALA A 101 -4.39 15.22 -1.28
CA ALA A 101 -5.45 15.51 -0.31
C ALA A 101 -5.67 17.02 -0.17
N VAL A 102 -6.94 17.45 -0.17
CA VAL A 102 -7.30 18.82 0.25
C VAL A 102 -7.51 18.80 1.76
N PHE A 103 -6.67 19.53 2.49
CA PHE A 103 -6.74 19.62 3.94
C PHE A 103 -7.20 21.01 4.38
N SER A 104 -8.21 21.08 5.22
CA SER A 104 -8.77 22.34 5.73
C SER A 104 -9.01 22.22 7.23
N ILE A 105 -8.61 23.25 7.98
CA ILE A 105 -8.83 23.35 9.42
C ILE A 105 -9.85 24.47 9.65
N HIS A 106 -10.91 24.15 10.39
CA HIS A 106 -11.92 25.12 10.80
C HIS A 106 -11.95 25.22 12.32
N ALA A 107 -11.91 26.45 12.84
CA ALA A 107 -12.12 26.69 14.26
C ALA A 107 -13.59 26.38 14.62
N GLY A 108 -13.78 25.55 15.64
CA GLY A 108 -15.09 25.23 16.19
C GLY A 108 -15.64 26.32 17.12
N GLN A 109 -16.60 25.97 17.96
CA GLN A 109 -17.05 26.85 19.04
C GLN A 109 -15.94 27.05 20.08
N GLY A 110 -15.80 28.28 20.59
CA GLY A 110 -14.74 28.66 21.53
C GLY A 110 -14.15 30.04 21.29
N GLY A 111 -14.58 30.75 20.22
CA GLY A 111 -14.13 32.11 19.94
C GLY A 111 -12.63 32.17 19.68
N THR A 112 -11.94 33.11 20.32
CA THR A 112 -10.50 33.36 20.10
C THR A 112 -9.62 32.17 20.46
N GLU A 113 -9.90 31.45 21.55
CA GLU A 113 -9.08 30.30 21.97
C GLU A 113 -9.12 29.16 20.93
N ALA A 114 -10.30 28.92 20.34
CA ALA A 114 -10.44 27.94 19.26
C ALA A 114 -9.71 28.37 17.98
N MET A 115 -9.64 29.68 17.70
CA MET A 115 -8.88 30.24 16.58
C MET A 115 -7.37 30.10 16.79
N ASP A 116 -6.88 30.36 18.00
CA ASP A 116 -5.47 30.20 18.36
C ASP A 116 -5.05 28.73 18.25
N TRP A 117 -5.88 27.81 18.75
CA TRP A 117 -5.63 26.37 18.61
C TRP A 117 -5.61 25.91 17.16
N SER A 118 -6.57 26.37 16.34
CA SER A 118 -6.61 26.05 14.91
C SER A 118 -5.36 26.57 14.19
N SER A 119 -4.86 27.75 14.60
CA SER A 119 -3.61 28.32 14.09
C SER A 119 -2.39 27.50 14.51
N MET A 120 -2.38 26.94 15.71
CA MET A 120 -1.32 26.02 16.16
C MET A 120 -1.31 24.73 15.32
N LEU A 121 -2.48 24.12 15.09
CA LEU A 121 -2.61 22.93 14.25
C LEU A 121 -2.18 23.20 12.81
N PHE A 122 -2.58 24.34 12.24
CA PHE A 122 -2.16 24.75 10.90
C PHE A 122 -0.63 24.76 10.80
N ARG A 123 0.07 25.44 11.71
CA ARG A 123 1.54 25.50 11.72
C ARG A 123 2.18 24.12 11.93
N MET A 124 1.56 23.26 12.75
CA MET A 124 2.04 21.89 12.97
C MET A 124 1.99 21.06 11.69
N TYR A 125 0.84 21.04 11.01
CA TYR A 125 0.65 20.27 9.80
C TYR A 125 1.46 20.83 8.63
N THR A 126 1.54 22.15 8.46
CA THR A 126 2.42 22.76 7.44
C THR A 126 3.87 22.29 7.60
N ARG A 127 4.42 22.34 8.81
CA ARG A 127 5.79 21.86 9.06
C ARG A 127 5.96 20.36 8.82
N TYR A 128 4.92 19.57 9.08
CA TYR A 128 4.94 18.14 8.80
C TYR A 128 4.95 17.86 7.29
N PHE A 129 4.08 18.54 6.53
CA PHE A 129 4.02 18.41 5.07
C PHE A 129 5.32 18.86 4.40
N GLU A 130 5.91 19.99 4.82
CA GLU A 130 7.23 20.44 4.37
C GLU A 130 8.33 19.39 4.61
N ARG A 131 8.34 18.74 5.78
CA ARG A 131 9.31 17.67 6.10
C ARG A 131 9.11 16.39 5.29
N LYS A 132 7.90 16.16 4.79
CA LYS A 132 7.54 15.00 3.96
C LYS A 132 7.68 15.28 2.46
N GLU A 133 8.04 16.51 2.09
CA GLU A 133 8.11 16.97 0.69
C GLU A 133 6.77 16.75 -0.03
N TRP A 134 5.67 17.02 0.68
CA TRP A 134 4.30 16.98 0.15
C TRP A 134 3.82 18.36 -0.28
#